data_AF-A0A3D6BCD8-F1
#
_entry.id   AF-A0A3D6BCD8-F1
#
_cell.length_a   1.000
_cell.length_b   1.000
_cell.length_c   1.000
_cell.angle_alpha   90.00
_cell.angle_beta   90.00
_cell.angle_gamma   90.00
#
_symmetry.space_group_name_H-M   'P 1'
#
loop_
_entity.id
_entity.type
_entity.pdbx_description
1 polymer ?
#
loop_
_entity_poly.entity_id
_entity_poly.type
_entity_poly.pdbx_seq_one_letter_code
_entity_poly.pdbx_strand_id
1 'polypeptide(L)'
;MISRRNFLKIAGLSSVALGAGFTAGKLVGNKKSVYFAVHGFIPADEQVIANLVTAFKNKVKSNSKPVVISTSKIGEAINRFDLNSRKENFTNSGTITYRLKRLNEQVGSDIIVSDADNSVYSLNNLNSAFENIRSGLKNRKADLLFTAEYKETDLLTSLFSSENREVVIENEKGLVDRISLDSNYKNIFIEGPQGKTGLKIENGIARVHTSTCRHGICKHSVASGVGNIIACAPNKVLIKIV
;
A
#
# COMPACT_ATOMS: atom_id res chain seq x y z
N MET A 1 -7.92 -39.46 -33.18
CA MET A 1 -6.68 -39.89 -32.48
C MET A 1 -5.54 -38.99 -32.92
N ILE A 2 -4.99 -38.16 -32.02
CA ILE A 2 -3.84 -37.33 -32.35
C ILE A 2 -2.59 -38.22 -32.42
N SER A 3 -1.89 -38.19 -33.56
CA SER A 3 -0.64 -38.92 -33.78
C SER A 3 0.42 -38.49 -32.77
N ARG A 4 1.21 -39.45 -32.24
CA ARG A 4 2.35 -39.19 -31.33
C ARG A 4 3.30 -38.10 -31.86
N ARG A 5 3.39 -37.93 -33.18
CA ARG A 5 4.21 -36.89 -33.83
C ARG A 5 3.60 -35.48 -33.74
N ASN A 6 2.27 -35.37 -33.68
CA ASN A 6 1.58 -34.09 -33.46
C ASN A 6 1.54 -33.71 -31.98
N PHE A 7 1.46 -34.69 -31.06
CA PHE A 7 1.56 -34.43 -29.62
C PHE A 7 2.94 -33.87 -29.24
N LEU A 8 4.03 -34.40 -29.79
CA LEU A 8 5.39 -33.90 -29.53
C LEU A 8 5.64 -32.48 -30.09
N LYS A 9 4.99 -32.10 -31.18
CA LYS A 9 5.06 -30.72 -31.70
C LYS A 9 4.29 -29.73 -30.82
N ILE A 10 3.13 -30.14 -30.29
CA ILE A 10 2.33 -29.34 -29.35
C ILE A 10 3.03 -29.26 -27.97
N ALA A 11 3.63 -30.35 -27.51
CA ALA A 11 4.42 -30.41 -26.28
C ALA A 11 5.71 -29.59 -26.37
N GLY A 12 6.37 -29.56 -27.54
CA GLY A 12 7.58 -28.76 -27.79
C GLY A 12 7.30 -27.25 -27.89
N LEU A 13 6.09 -26.84 -28.27
CA LEU A 13 5.68 -25.43 -28.26
C LEU A 13 5.15 -24.99 -26.89
N SER A 14 4.63 -25.91 -26.06
CA SER A 14 4.13 -25.62 -24.71
C SER A 14 5.22 -25.61 -23.64
N SER A 15 6.37 -26.27 -23.87
CA SER A 15 7.51 -26.25 -22.95
C SER A 15 8.32 -24.95 -22.99
N VAL A 16 8.25 -24.16 -24.07
CA VAL A 16 8.88 -22.83 -24.14
C VAL A 16 8.08 -21.77 -23.37
N ALA A 17 6.79 -22.00 -23.11
CA ALA A 17 5.94 -21.07 -22.35
C ALA A 17 6.06 -21.22 -20.82
N LEU A 18 6.58 -22.34 -20.32
CA LEU A 18 6.74 -22.58 -18.87
C LEU A 18 8.13 -22.21 -18.33
N GLY A 19 9.10 -21.93 -19.21
CA GLY A 19 10.44 -21.45 -18.84
C GLY A 19 10.57 -19.91 -18.76
N ALA A 20 9.53 -19.18 -19.17
CA ALA A 20 9.50 -17.72 -19.21
C ALA A 20 8.43 -17.14 -18.26
N GLY A 21 8.38 -17.62 -17.01
CA GLY A 21 7.54 -17.10 -15.92
C GLY A 21 7.77 -15.62 -15.55
N PHE A 22 8.58 -14.91 -16.33
CA PHE A 22 8.72 -13.47 -16.37
C PHE A 22 8.41 -13.04 -17.81
N THR A 23 7.21 -12.51 -18.10
CA THR A 23 6.90 -11.49 -19.17
C THR A 23 5.49 -11.57 -19.75
N ALA A 24 4.65 -12.57 -19.45
CA ALA A 24 3.28 -12.62 -20.00
C ALA A 24 2.33 -11.51 -19.49
N GLY A 25 2.68 -10.82 -18.39
CA GLY A 25 1.92 -9.66 -17.89
C GLY A 25 2.19 -8.33 -18.60
N LYS A 26 3.07 -8.31 -19.62
CA LYS A 26 3.56 -7.05 -20.23
C LYS A 26 2.94 -6.69 -21.59
N LEU A 27 2.00 -7.48 -22.10
CA LEU A 27 1.44 -7.33 -23.46
C LEU A 27 -0.05 -6.98 -23.51
N VAL A 28 -0.67 -6.68 -22.37
CA VAL A 28 -1.93 -5.92 -22.33
C VAL A 28 -1.55 -4.47 -22.09
N GLY A 29 -1.95 -3.58 -23.00
CA GLY A 29 -1.66 -2.15 -22.94
C GLY A 29 -2.17 -1.51 -21.65
N ASN A 30 -1.34 -1.52 -20.60
CA ASN A 30 -1.61 -0.87 -19.34
C ASN A 30 -1.41 0.63 -19.55
N LYS A 31 -2.50 1.40 -19.66
CA LYS A 31 -2.44 2.82 -19.25
C LYS A 31 -1.84 2.82 -17.84
N LYS A 32 -0.68 3.46 -17.71
CA LYS A 32 0.12 3.44 -16.48
C LYS A 32 -0.74 3.99 -15.34
N SER A 33 -1.25 3.13 -14.46
CA SER A 33 -2.03 3.57 -13.31
C SER A 33 -1.11 4.37 -12.39
N VAL A 34 -1.32 5.68 -12.30
CA VAL A 34 -0.52 6.53 -11.41
C VAL A 34 -1.04 6.32 -9.99
N TYR A 35 -0.23 5.65 -9.18
CA TYR A 35 -0.49 5.40 -7.77
C TYR A 35 0.65 5.95 -6.93
N PHE A 36 0.31 6.62 -5.84
CA PHE A 36 1.27 7.06 -4.83
C PHE A 36 0.62 6.98 -3.46
N ALA A 37 1.32 6.43 -2.48
CA ALA A 37 0.83 6.37 -1.12
C ALA A 37 1.93 6.62 -0.08
N VAL A 38 1.51 7.20 1.03
CA VAL A 38 2.34 7.43 2.21
C VAL A 38 1.61 6.86 3.41
N HIS A 39 2.28 5.97 4.12
CA HIS A 39 1.81 5.38 5.37
C HIS A 39 2.72 5.82 6.50
N GLY A 40 2.16 6.29 7.61
CA GLY A 40 2.93 6.83 8.72
C GLY A 40 2.43 6.33 10.06
N PHE A 41 3.35 5.83 10.88
CA PHE A 41 3.18 5.76 12.32
C PHE A 41 3.69 7.09 12.88
N ILE A 42 2.79 7.99 13.23
CA ILE A 42 3.16 9.37 13.57
C ILE A 42 2.61 9.80 14.94
N PRO A 43 3.29 10.72 15.63
CA PRO A 43 2.74 11.35 16.83
C PRO A 43 1.46 12.12 16.50
N ALA A 44 0.60 12.34 17.49
CA ALA A 44 -0.57 13.22 17.36
C ALA A 44 -0.18 14.71 17.34
N ASP A 45 0.68 15.09 16.40
CA ASP A 45 1.28 16.42 16.23
C ASP A 45 0.77 17.05 14.93
N GLU A 46 0.06 18.18 15.03
CA GLU A 46 -0.49 18.89 13.87
C GLU A 46 0.58 19.31 12.86
N GLN A 47 1.78 19.69 13.31
CA GLN A 47 2.84 20.12 12.41
C GLN A 47 3.36 18.94 11.57
N VAL A 48 3.49 17.76 12.18
CA VAL A 48 3.88 16.53 11.47
C VAL A 48 2.84 16.17 10.42
N ILE A 49 1.56 16.24 10.77
CA ILE A 49 0.46 15.95 9.85
C ILE A 49 0.42 16.96 8.70
N ALA A 50 0.55 18.25 9.00
CA ALA A 50 0.57 19.30 7.99
C ALA A 50 1.74 19.13 7.01
N ASN A 51 2.94 18.82 7.53
CA ASN A 51 4.12 18.54 6.71
C ASN A 51 3.90 17.33 5.80
N LEU A 52 3.30 16.25 6.31
CA LEU A 52 2.97 15.06 5.50
C LEU A 52 1.97 15.35 4.40
N VAL A 53 0.87 16.04 4.72
CA VAL A 53 -0.15 16.45 3.74
C VAL A 53 0.49 17.34 2.67
N THR A 54 1.31 18.30 3.08
CA THR A 54 2.00 19.22 2.17
C THR A 54 2.98 18.49 1.25
N ALA A 55 3.83 17.61 1.80
CA ALA A 55 4.79 16.81 1.03
C ALA A 55 4.07 15.88 0.04
N PHE A 56 2.97 15.25 0.49
CA PHE A 56 2.12 14.42 -0.35
C PHE A 56 1.51 15.22 -1.51
N LYS A 57 0.85 16.37 -1.25
CA LYS A 57 0.27 17.19 -2.32
C LYS A 57 1.31 17.66 -3.33
N ASN A 58 2.48 18.09 -2.87
CA ASN A 58 3.57 18.51 -3.75
C ASN A 58 4.07 17.35 -4.63
N LYS A 59 4.07 16.11 -4.10
CA LYS A 59 4.48 14.93 -4.86
C LYS A 59 3.45 14.54 -5.91
N VAL A 60 2.16 14.55 -5.57
CA VAL A 60 1.08 14.10 -6.47
C VAL A 60 0.57 15.21 -7.38
N LYS A 61 0.88 16.48 -7.10
CA LYS A 61 0.53 17.67 -7.89
C LYS A 61 -0.94 17.72 -8.28
N SER A 62 -1.83 17.41 -7.33
CA SER A 62 -3.27 17.35 -7.55
C SER A 62 -4.01 18.29 -6.59
N ASN A 63 -5.00 19.02 -7.14
CA ASN A 63 -5.93 19.86 -6.38
C ASN A 63 -7.29 19.19 -6.11
N SER A 64 -7.42 17.90 -6.44
CA SER A 64 -8.64 17.12 -6.23
C SER A 64 -9.13 17.25 -4.79
N LYS A 65 -10.46 17.30 -4.61
CA LYS A 65 -11.07 17.31 -3.27
C LYS A 65 -10.78 15.97 -2.59
N PRO A 66 -10.15 15.96 -1.40
CA PRO A 66 -9.82 14.71 -0.73
C PRO A 66 -11.05 14.08 -0.08
N VAL A 67 -11.02 12.75 0.03
CA VAL A 67 -11.87 11.98 0.93
C VAL A 67 -11.11 11.78 2.24
N VAL A 68 -11.66 12.27 3.36
CA VAL A 68 -11.02 12.14 4.68
C VAL A 68 -11.79 11.14 5.54
N ILE A 69 -11.11 10.07 5.96
CA ILE A 69 -11.64 9.03 6.85
C ILE A 69 -10.88 9.12 8.17
N SER A 70 -11.50 9.66 9.21
CA SER A 70 -10.85 9.84 10.51
C SER A 70 -11.76 9.40 11.65
N THR A 71 -11.17 8.75 12.65
CA THR A 71 -11.83 8.42 13.93
C THR A 71 -11.63 9.52 14.99
N SER A 72 -10.95 10.62 14.63
CA SER A 72 -10.57 11.70 15.55
C SER A 72 -10.85 13.09 14.98
N LYS A 73 -11.02 14.08 15.87
CA LYS A 73 -11.18 15.50 15.52
C LYS A 73 -10.02 16.06 14.68
N ILE A 74 -8.84 15.44 14.76
CA ILE A 74 -7.67 15.79 13.94
C ILE A 74 -7.97 15.64 12.44
N GLY A 75 -8.95 14.82 12.06
CA GLY A 75 -9.40 14.70 10.67
C GLY A 75 -9.89 16.01 10.06
N GLU A 76 -10.47 16.91 10.86
CA GLU A 76 -10.91 18.23 10.39
C GLU A 76 -9.72 19.10 9.97
N ALA A 77 -8.61 19.00 10.70
CA ALA A 77 -7.38 19.73 10.40
C ALA A 77 -6.76 19.30 9.06
N ILE A 78 -6.94 18.04 8.64
CA ILE A 78 -6.44 17.54 7.35
C ILE A 78 -7.04 18.32 6.18
N ASN A 79 -8.34 18.60 6.21
CA ASN A 79 -9.00 19.39 5.16
C ASN A 79 -8.36 20.79 5.04
N ARG A 80 -8.10 21.44 6.18
CA ARG A 80 -7.42 22.75 6.23
C ARG A 80 -6.00 22.66 5.66
N PHE A 81 -5.22 21.66 6.05
CA PHE A 81 -3.87 21.47 5.54
C PHE A 81 -3.84 21.18 4.03
N ASP A 82 -4.79 20.38 3.55
CA ASP A 82 -4.93 20.05 2.12
C ASP A 82 -5.28 21.28 1.27
N LEU A 83 -6.20 22.12 1.77
CA LEU A 83 -6.59 23.39 1.15
C LEU A 83 -5.41 24.36 1.09
N ASN A 84 -4.69 24.55 2.21
CA ASN A 84 -3.54 25.45 2.29
C ASN A 84 -2.36 24.99 1.40
N SER A 85 -2.32 23.71 1.05
CA SER A 85 -1.28 23.11 0.21
C SER A 85 -1.60 23.14 -1.28
N ARG A 86 -2.73 23.73 -1.70
CA ARG A 86 -3.11 23.87 -3.11
C ARG A 86 -2.16 24.83 -3.83
N LYS A 87 -1.87 24.52 -5.10
CA LYS A 87 -1.08 25.38 -5.98
C LYS A 87 -1.73 25.45 -7.35
N GLU A 88 -1.66 26.60 -8.01
CA GLU A 88 -2.29 26.82 -9.32
C GLU A 88 -1.73 25.88 -10.41
N ASN A 89 -0.45 25.52 -10.31
CA ASN A 89 0.22 24.65 -11.27
C ASN A 89 0.01 23.14 -11.04
N PHE A 90 -0.88 22.75 -10.14
CA PHE A 90 -1.23 21.34 -9.91
C PHE A 90 -2.34 20.90 -10.87
N THR A 91 -1.98 20.03 -11.81
CA THR A 91 -2.83 19.62 -12.94
C THR A 91 -3.42 18.22 -12.81
N ASN A 92 -2.94 17.41 -11.88
CA ASN A 92 -3.30 16.00 -11.81
C ASN A 92 -4.72 15.81 -11.23
N SER A 93 -5.52 14.94 -11.84
CA SER A 93 -6.98 14.82 -11.61
C SER A 93 -7.43 13.54 -10.91
N GLY A 94 -6.51 12.76 -10.35
CA GLY A 94 -6.81 11.53 -9.63
C GLY A 94 -7.55 11.75 -8.30
N THR A 95 -7.89 10.64 -7.65
CA THR A 95 -8.55 10.63 -6.34
C THR A 95 -7.52 10.75 -5.23
N ILE A 96 -7.81 11.57 -4.21
CA ILE A 96 -6.99 11.70 -3.00
C ILE A 96 -7.80 11.16 -1.82
N THR A 97 -7.21 10.26 -1.04
CA THR A 97 -7.80 9.77 0.21
C THR A 97 -6.82 9.94 1.36
N TYR A 98 -7.29 10.50 2.48
CA TYR A 98 -6.57 10.53 3.74
C TYR A 98 -7.28 9.65 4.76
N ARG A 99 -6.54 8.79 5.46
CA ARG A 99 -7.04 7.97 6.56
C ARG A 99 -6.25 8.24 7.84
N LEU A 100 -6.98 8.40 8.95
CA LEU A 100 -6.39 8.65 10.27
C LEU A 100 -7.03 7.74 11.33
N LYS A 101 -6.21 6.95 12.01
CA LYS A 101 -6.64 6.03 13.06
C LYS A 101 -5.75 6.17 14.29
N ARG A 102 -6.33 6.23 15.49
CA ARG A 102 -5.57 6.15 16.74
C ARG A 102 -4.97 4.76 16.94
N LEU A 103 -3.72 4.72 17.39
CA LEU A 103 -3.06 3.50 17.81
C LEU A 103 -3.44 3.21 19.27
N ASN A 104 -3.60 1.93 19.59
CA ASN A 104 -3.89 1.49 20.96
C ASN A 104 -2.60 1.24 21.76
N GLU A 105 -1.43 1.31 21.10
CA GLU A 105 -0.12 1.06 21.68
C GLU A 105 0.90 2.07 21.18
N GLN A 106 1.86 2.43 22.04
CA GLN A 106 2.93 3.35 21.70
C GLN A 106 4.05 2.62 20.96
N VAL A 107 4.30 3.05 19.73
CA VAL A 107 5.25 2.42 18.82
C VAL A 107 6.24 3.47 18.32
N GLY A 108 7.38 3.04 17.78
CA GLY A 108 8.31 3.99 17.16
C GLY A 108 7.65 4.67 15.97
N SER A 109 7.84 5.98 15.84
CA SER A 109 7.37 6.72 14.67
C SER A 109 8.23 6.42 13.45
N ASP A 110 7.59 6.20 12.31
CA ASP A 110 8.25 6.08 11.01
C ASP A 110 7.24 6.36 9.89
N ILE A 111 7.75 6.66 8.70
CA ILE A 111 6.94 6.78 7.48
C ILE A 111 7.48 5.89 6.39
N ILE A 112 6.56 5.52 5.51
CA ILE A 112 6.70 4.50 4.51
C ILE A 112 6.01 5.03 3.25
N VAL A 113 6.63 4.87 2.09
CA VAL A 113 6.14 5.44 0.83
C VAL A 113 6.15 4.37 -0.24
N SER A 114 5.10 4.33 -1.05
CA SER A 114 4.98 3.42 -2.19
C SER A 114 4.47 4.16 -3.42
N ASP A 115 4.88 3.71 -4.60
CA ASP A 115 4.34 4.20 -5.86
C ASP A 115 4.08 3.03 -6.85
N ALA A 116 3.69 3.33 -8.08
CA ALA A 116 3.39 2.31 -9.08
C ALA A 116 4.62 1.49 -9.53
N ASP A 117 5.81 2.05 -9.44
CA ASP A 117 7.07 1.47 -9.92
C ASP A 117 7.94 0.93 -8.76
N ASN A 118 7.64 1.34 -7.52
CA ASN A 118 8.46 1.10 -6.34
C ASN A 118 7.70 0.44 -5.18
N SER A 119 8.35 -0.59 -4.62
CA SER A 119 7.90 -1.21 -3.39
C SER A 119 7.94 -0.23 -2.22
N VAL A 120 7.11 -0.54 -1.23
CA VAL A 120 6.79 0.24 -0.04
C VAL A 120 8.01 0.68 0.80
N TYR A 121 9.18 0.07 0.56
CA TYR A 121 10.39 0.33 1.35
C TYR A 121 11.63 0.62 0.50
N SER A 122 11.50 0.96 -0.79
CA SER A 122 12.65 1.39 -1.58
C SER A 122 13.07 2.81 -1.17
N LEU A 123 14.21 2.91 -0.46
CA LEU A 123 14.74 4.17 0.06
C LEU A 123 15.12 5.16 -1.06
N ASN A 124 15.42 4.65 -2.26
CA ASN A 124 16.01 5.41 -3.36
C ASN A 124 15.06 6.45 -3.99
N ASN A 125 13.78 6.47 -3.60
CA ASN A 125 12.76 7.34 -4.21
C ASN A 125 12.00 8.25 -3.23
N LEU A 126 12.46 8.34 -1.97
CA LEU A 126 11.98 9.39 -1.07
C LEU A 126 12.49 10.73 -1.59
N ASN A 127 11.57 11.67 -1.86
CA ASN A 127 12.02 13.04 -2.09
C ASN A 127 12.57 13.63 -0.78
N SER A 128 13.38 14.67 -0.88
CA SER A 128 13.99 15.34 0.28
C SER A 128 12.96 15.77 1.35
N ALA A 129 11.71 16.07 0.96
CA ALA A 129 10.65 16.40 1.91
C ALA A 129 10.28 15.21 2.81
N PHE A 130 10.09 14.00 2.26
CA PHE A 130 9.80 12.82 3.06
C PHE A 130 11.00 12.37 3.90
N GLU A 131 12.23 12.51 3.39
CA GLU A 131 13.43 12.24 4.18
C GLU A 131 13.54 13.15 5.41
N ASN A 132 13.24 14.43 5.24
CA ASN A 132 13.22 15.40 6.34
C ASN A 132 12.12 15.12 7.36
N ILE A 133 10.93 14.73 6.91
CA ILE A 133 9.85 14.31 7.82
C ILE A 133 10.30 13.08 8.60
N ARG A 134 10.82 12.07 7.91
CA ARG A 134 11.25 10.82 8.53
C ARG A 134 12.37 11.03 9.54
N SER A 135 13.35 11.89 9.24
CA SER A 135 14.43 12.21 10.17
C SER A 135 13.90 12.91 11.43
N GLY A 136 12.93 13.81 11.30
CA GLY A 136 12.24 14.46 12.42
C GLY A 136 11.33 13.55 13.25
N LEU A 137 11.00 12.35 12.74
CA LEU A 137 10.26 11.32 13.47
C LEU A 137 11.17 10.41 14.30
N LYS A 138 12.49 10.43 14.09
CA LYS A 138 13.42 9.57 14.82
C LYS A 138 13.26 9.75 16.33
N ASN A 139 13.20 8.63 17.04
CA ASN A 139 13.03 8.55 18.49
C ASN A 139 11.70 9.10 19.04
N ARG A 140 10.74 9.49 18.18
CA ARG A 140 9.39 9.85 18.62
C ARG A 140 8.51 8.60 18.73
N LYS A 141 7.47 8.71 19.56
CA LYS A 141 6.42 7.69 19.68
C LYS A 141 5.24 8.08 18.81
N ALA A 142 4.62 7.08 18.18
CA ALA A 142 3.43 7.27 17.37
C ALA A 142 2.16 7.03 18.19
N ASP A 143 1.18 7.89 17.93
CA ASP A 143 -0.18 7.79 18.47
C ASP A 143 -1.20 7.54 17.36
N LEU A 144 -0.80 7.74 16.09
CA LEU A 144 -1.66 7.69 14.92
C LEU A 144 -1.06 6.82 13.83
N LEU A 145 -1.92 6.06 13.16
CA LEU A 145 -1.70 5.55 11.82
C LEU A 145 -2.30 6.54 10.82
N PHE A 146 -1.42 7.20 10.07
CA PHE A 146 -1.75 8.08 8.96
C PHE A 146 -1.59 7.34 7.64
N THR A 147 -2.49 7.59 6.70
CA THR A 147 -2.35 7.14 5.31
C THR A 147 -2.84 8.22 4.36
N ALA A 148 -2.04 8.54 3.35
CA ALA A 148 -2.42 9.37 2.22
C ALA A 148 -2.25 8.57 0.94
N GLU A 149 -3.27 8.54 0.10
CA GLU A 149 -3.30 7.77 -1.14
C GLU A 149 -3.75 8.64 -2.30
N TYR A 150 -3.05 8.52 -3.42
CA TYR A 150 -3.40 9.11 -4.70
C TYR A 150 -3.55 8.01 -5.73
N LYS A 151 -4.66 8.02 -6.48
CA LYS A 151 -4.91 7.05 -7.55
C LYS A 151 -5.55 7.74 -8.73
N GLU A 152 -4.91 7.66 -9.89
CA GLU A 152 -5.53 7.90 -11.19
C GLU A 152 -6.20 6.61 -11.65
N THR A 153 -7.52 6.54 -11.47
CA THR A 153 -8.35 5.52 -12.10
C THR A 153 -9.07 6.12 -13.30
N ASP A 154 -9.07 5.43 -14.43
CA ASP A 154 -10.11 5.62 -15.44
C ASP A 154 -11.44 5.22 -14.77
N LEU A 155 -12.39 6.16 -14.66
CA LEU A 155 -13.73 5.95 -14.04
C LEU A 155 -14.40 4.64 -14.48
N LEU A 156 -14.18 4.24 -15.74
CA LEU A 156 -14.67 2.99 -16.32
C LEU A 156 -14.10 1.74 -15.61
N THR A 157 -12.80 1.71 -15.30
CA THR A 157 -12.21 0.56 -14.58
C THR A 157 -12.75 0.41 -13.17
N SER A 158 -13.04 1.51 -12.47
CA SER A 158 -13.60 1.43 -11.09
C SER A 158 -15.01 0.84 -11.01
N LEU A 159 -15.80 0.93 -12.10
CA LEU A 159 -17.14 0.38 -12.19
C LEU A 159 -17.16 -1.12 -12.56
N PHE A 160 -16.13 -1.61 -13.26
CA PHE A 160 -16.03 -3.02 -13.68
C PHE A 160 -15.06 -3.87 -12.82
N SER A 161 -14.25 -3.26 -11.96
CA SER A 161 -13.34 -3.96 -11.04
C SER A 161 -13.98 -4.41 -9.71
N SER A 162 -15.31 -4.30 -9.55
CA SER A 162 -15.98 -4.52 -8.27
C SER A 162 -16.09 -5.99 -7.84
N GLU A 163 -15.71 -6.96 -8.67
CA GLU A 163 -16.04 -8.36 -8.39
C GLU A 163 -14.94 -9.16 -7.68
N ASN A 164 -13.65 -8.77 -7.75
CA ASN A 164 -12.58 -9.56 -7.14
C ASN A 164 -11.65 -8.69 -6.28
N ARG A 165 -11.92 -8.67 -4.96
CA ARG A 165 -11.02 -8.00 -3.99
C ARG A 165 -9.77 -8.86 -3.79
N GLU A 166 -8.61 -8.25 -3.88
CA GLU A 166 -7.34 -8.95 -3.68
C GLU A 166 -6.57 -8.39 -2.49
N VAL A 167 -5.93 -9.28 -1.74
CA VAL A 167 -4.88 -8.97 -0.77
C VAL A 167 -3.54 -8.96 -1.50
N VAL A 168 -2.95 -7.78 -1.62
CA VAL A 168 -1.61 -7.59 -2.17
C VAL A 168 -0.62 -7.50 -1.03
N ILE A 169 0.40 -8.35 -1.07
CA ILE A 169 1.43 -8.47 -0.05
C ILE A 169 2.75 -7.98 -0.62
N GLU A 170 3.38 -7.02 0.03
CA GLU A 170 4.65 -6.42 -0.37
C GLU A 170 5.65 -6.45 0.79
N ASN A 171 6.92 -6.66 0.46
CA ASN A 171 8.03 -6.49 1.39
C ASN A 171 9.15 -5.63 0.79
N GLU A 172 10.29 -5.55 1.46
CA GLU A 172 11.44 -4.77 0.96
C GLU A 172 11.98 -5.23 -0.41
N LYS A 173 11.71 -6.48 -0.80
CA LYS A 173 12.12 -7.04 -2.10
C LYS A 173 11.11 -6.80 -3.22
N GLY A 174 9.92 -6.29 -2.91
CA GLY A 174 8.86 -6.07 -3.88
C GLY A 174 7.56 -6.77 -3.56
N LEU A 175 6.77 -7.02 -4.61
CA LEU A 175 5.54 -7.80 -4.55
C LEU A 175 5.89 -9.25 -4.14
N VAL A 176 5.31 -9.70 -3.03
CA VAL A 176 5.44 -11.07 -2.54
C VAL A 176 4.34 -11.94 -3.13
N ASP A 177 3.09 -11.48 -3.04
CA ASP A 177 1.93 -12.27 -3.49
C ASP A 177 0.69 -11.41 -3.74
N ARG A 178 -0.28 -11.96 -4.49
CA ARG A 178 -1.64 -11.45 -4.68
C ARG A 178 -2.63 -12.58 -4.46
N ILE A 179 -3.49 -12.43 -3.47
CA ILE A 179 -4.37 -13.49 -3.00
C ILE A 179 -5.81 -12.98 -2.99
N SER A 180 -6.76 -13.74 -3.55
CA SER A 180 -8.18 -13.39 -3.46
C SER A 180 -8.62 -13.29 -1.99
N LEU A 181 -9.31 -12.19 -1.66
CA LEU A 181 -9.83 -11.94 -0.31
C LEU A 181 -11.02 -12.85 0.03
N ASP A 182 -11.71 -13.38 -0.99
CA ASP A 182 -12.87 -14.27 -0.82
C ASP A 182 -12.47 -15.71 -0.49
N SER A 183 -11.17 -16.03 -0.58
CA SER A 183 -10.61 -17.32 -0.24
C SER A 183 -10.08 -17.35 1.21
N ASN A 184 -10.13 -18.53 1.85
CA ASN A 184 -9.68 -18.71 3.23
C ASN A 184 -8.26 -19.29 3.28
N TYR A 185 -7.33 -18.54 3.88
CA TYR A 185 -5.94 -18.95 4.08
C TYR A 185 -5.54 -18.78 5.55
N LYS A 186 -5.02 -19.83 6.18
CA LYS A 186 -4.68 -19.78 7.61
C LYS A 186 -3.25 -19.32 7.89
N ASN A 187 -2.29 -19.69 7.03
CA ASN A 187 -0.86 -19.61 7.32
C ASN A 187 -0.06 -19.07 6.11
N ILE A 188 -0.18 -17.79 5.81
CA ILE A 188 0.68 -17.13 4.81
C ILE A 188 1.87 -16.51 5.56
N PHE A 189 3.09 -16.98 5.31
CA PHE A 189 4.29 -16.45 5.97
C PHE A 189 5.08 -15.53 5.05
N ILE A 190 5.37 -14.33 5.54
CA ILE A 190 6.03 -13.27 4.80
C ILE A 190 7.35 -12.99 5.48
N GLU A 191 8.45 -13.16 4.75
CA GLU A 191 9.80 -12.90 5.26
C GLU A 191 10.07 -11.40 5.37
N GLY A 192 10.72 -11.01 6.48
CA GLY A 192 11.18 -9.64 6.77
C GLY A 192 12.46 -9.64 7.61
N PRO A 193 13.13 -8.47 7.77
CA PRO A 193 14.44 -8.37 8.40
C PRO A 193 14.48 -8.71 9.89
N GLN A 194 13.37 -8.62 10.64
CA GLN A 194 13.31 -9.10 12.03
C GLN A 194 12.66 -10.48 12.16
N GLY A 195 12.37 -11.15 11.04
CA GLY A 195 11.78 -12.47 10.97
C GLY A 195 10.45 -12.49 10.20
N LYS A 196 9.65 -13.53 10.45
CA LYS A 196 8.42 -13.80 9.70
C LYS A 196 7.23 -13.02 10.23
N THR A 197 6.34 -12.63 9.31
CA THR A 197 4.99 -12.13 9.59
C THR A 197 3.98 -13.13 9.04
N GLY A 198 3.11 -13.65 9.92
CA GLY A 198 2.07 -14.62 9.56
C GLY A 198 0.74 -13.92 9.33
N LEU A 199 0.20 -14.05 8.11
CA LEU A 199 -1.08 -13.52 7.67
C LEU A 199 -2.12 -14.63 7.59
N LYS A 200 -3.33 -14.32 8.05
CA LYS A 200 -4.54 -15.12 7.91
C LYS A 200 -5.58 -14.31 7.11
N ILE A 201 -6.20 -14.95 6.12
CA ILE A 201 -7.35 -14.41 5.38
C ILE A 201 -8.53 -15.32 5.67
N GLU A 202 -9.61 -14.77 6.20
CA GLU A 202 -10.81 -15.53 6.55
C GLU A 202 -12.05 -14.65 6.41
N ASN A 203 -13.09 -15.15 5.74
CA ASN A 203 -14.38 -14.46 5.60
C ASN A 203 -14.26 -13.04 5.01
N GLY A 204 -13.40 -12.84 4.01
CA GLY A 204 -13.21 -11.52 3.41
C GLY A 204 -12.34 -10.58 4.26
N ILE A 205 -11.62 -11.10 5.27
CA ILE A 205 -10.86 -10.32 6.24
C ILE A 205 -9.41 -10.81 6.29
N ALA A 206 -8.46 -9.93 5.98
CA ALA A 206 -7.04 -10.14 6.19
C ALA A 206 -6.62 -9.64 7.59
N ARG A 207 -5.89 -10.47 8.33
CA ARG A 207 -5.32 -10.12 9.64
C ARG A 207 -3.97 -10.78 9.86
N VAL A 208 -3.06 -10.11 10.55
CA VAL A 208 -1.79 -10.74 10.97
C VAL A 208 -2.05 -11.54 12.24
N HIS A 209 -1.76 -12.85 12.22
CA HIS A 209 -1.94 -13.72 13.40
C HIS A 209 -0.63 -13.88 14.19
N THR A 210 0.53 -13.80 13.53
CA THR A 210 1.85 -13.84 14.18
C THR A 210 2.78 -12.78 13.60
N SER A 211 3.62 -12.20 14.44
CA SER A 211 4.71 -11.34 13.99
C SER A 211 5.88 -11.49 14.94
N THR A 212 7.07 -11.51 14.37
CA THR A 212 8.36 -11.52 15.08
C THR A 212 8.77 -10.13 15.58
N CYS A 213 8.08 -9.06 15.15
CA CYS A 213 8.42 -7.72 15.59
C CYS A 213 8.05 -7.50 17.07
N ARG A 214 8.93 -6.83 17.81
CA ARG A 214 8.81 -6.59 19.26
C ARG A 214 7.45 -6.01 19.69
N HIS A 215 6.88 -5.13 18.87
CA HIS A 215 5.68 -4.37 19.21
C HIS A 215 4.38 -4.98 18.70
N GLY A 216 4.40 -5.97 17.79
CA GLY A 216 3.20 -6.69 17.39
C GLY A 216 2.02 -5.90 16.78
N ILE A 217 2.16 -4.59 16.51
CA ILE A 217 1.08 -3.68 16.06
C ILE A 217 0.23 -4.23 14.92
N CYS A 218 0.91 -4.83 13.93
CA CYS A 218 0.27 -5.41 12.76
C CYS A 218 -0.74 -6.50 13.14
N LYS A 219 -0.54 -7.20 14.26
CA LYS A 219 -1.45 -8.23 14.79
C LYS A 219 -2.78 -7.66 15.28
N HIS A 220 -2.81 -6.38 15.64
CA HIS A 220 -4.01 -5.68 16.11
C HIS A 220 -4.72 -4.93 14.96
N SER A 221 -4.21 -5.07 13.74
CA SER A 221 -4.76 -4.44 12.55
C SER A 221 -5.48 -5.46 11.69
N VAL A 222 -6.56 -5.02 11.08
CA VAL A 222 -7.43 -5.82 10.22
C VAL A 222 -7.69 -5.03 8.95
N ALA A 223 -7.67 -5.70 7.81
CA ALA A 223 -8.05 -5.13 6.53
C ALA A 223 -9.19 -5.97 5.95
N SER A 224 -10.29 -5.32 5.54
CA SER A 224 -11.44 -5.99 4.93
C SER A 224 -12.05 -5.25 3.73
N GLY A 225 -11.74 -3.96 3.57
CA GLY A 225 -12.20 -3.14 2.44
C GLY A 225 -11.04 -2.60 1.60
N VAL A 226 -11.34 -2.24 0.34
CA VAL A 226 -10.38 -1.63 -0.59
C VAL A 226 -9.72 -0.39 0.04
N GLY A 227 -8.39 -0.30 -0.07
CA GLY A 227 -7.57 0.72 0.56
C GLY A 227 -7.35 0.54 2.07
N ASN A 228 -7.86 -0.54 2.68
CA ASN A 228 -7.39 -0.94 4.01
C ASN A 228 -6.00 -1.55 3.90
N ILE A 229 -5.19 -1.28 4.91
CA ILE A 229 -3.81 -1.73 4.98
C ILE A 229 -3.50 -2.34 6.34
N ILE A 230 -2.51 -3.23 6.35
CA ILE A 230 -1.79 -3.67 7.53
C ILE A 230 -0.31 -3.46 7.25
N ALA A 231 0.35 -2.62 8.05
CA ALA A 231 1.77 -2.36 7.94
C ALA A 231 2.52 -2.96 9.14
N CYS A 232 3.61 -3.66 8.87
CA CYS A 232 4.56 -4.11 9.88
C CYS A 232 5.91 -3.46 9.59
N ALA A 233 6.09 -2.21 10.06
CA ALA A 233 7.28 -1.42 9.77
C ALA A 233 8.60 -2.13 10.14
N PRO A 234 8.74 -2.78 11.32
CA PRO A 234 10.01 -3.44 11.66
C PRO A 234 10.37 -4.62 10.75
N ASN A 235 9.36 -5.35 10.25
CA ASN A 235 9.55 -6.43 9.27
C ASN A 235 9.44 -5.94 7.82
N LYS A 236 9.31 -4.64 7.58
CA LYS A 236 9.13 -4.05 6.25
C LYS A 236 8.10 -4.80 5.39
N VAL A 237 6.94 -5.13 5.98
CA VAL A 237 5.82 -5.78 5.28
C VAL A 237 4.66 -4.80 5.18
N LEU A 238 4.02 -4.75 4.02
CA LEU A 238 2.74 -4.08 3.80
C LEU A 238 1.76 -5.06 3.17
N ILE A 239 0.55 -5.07 3.70
CA ILE A 239 -0.58 -5.86 3.20
C ILE A 239 -1.66 -4.84 2.87
N LYS A 240 -2.16 -4.84 1.64
CA LYS A 240 -3.19 -3.90 1.18
C LYS A 240 -4.31 -4.64 0.47
N ILE A 241 -5.53 -4.14 0.59
CA ILE A 241 -6.67 -4.65 -0.19
C ILE A 241 -6.88 -3.73 -1.38
N VAL A 242 -6.91 -4.31 -2.58
CA VAL A 242 -7.12 -3.61 -3.85
C VAL A 242 -8.39 -4.06 -4.55
#